data_AF-A0A563DVG2-F1
#
_entry.id   AF-A0A563DVG2-F1
#
_cell.length_a   1.000
_cell.length_b   1.000
_cell.length_c   1.000
_cell.angle_alpha   90.00
_cell.angle_beta   90.00
_cell.angle_gamma   90.00
#
_symmetry.space_group_name_H-M   'P 1'
#
loop_
_entity.id
_entity.type
_entity.pdbx_description
1 polymer ?
#
loop_
_entity_poly.entity_id
_entity_poly.type
_entity_poly.pdbx_seq_one_letter_code
_entity_poly.pdbx_strand_id
1 'polypeptide(L)'
;MTDVGVRSESRIRLPSSMAGRSVRASVAWIVTVMLVLPLFWWTASLIARGWIPQGDQALIAIGSHDVFSTHPPLLGMRSTSSLTAPGVYAHHPGPLQFYVLALPYLLTAYHPFGILLGCLATTLAFVALALHSAHRAAALPGLLVATGVIAVLELQFGEELVLPLNMWPPIIGLVAVQMLGWRLFLGQLSALPWYAVCASYVAQVHIEFAPVVGLLTVALLLTGLVRWRRRRGAFWPLPGFRRQSEAPRWRRHGWVTSALVLVCWFPVLVDLVKDSPSNATELLRMATTPSPKSVGLGFRGCTS
;
A
#
# COMPACT_ATOMS: atom_id res chain seq x y z
N MET A 1 38.74 -52.94 -41.96
CA MET A 1 38.74 -52.41 -40.59
C MET A 1 39.04 -50.92 -40.69
N THR A 2 38.06 -50.03 -40.89
CA THR A 2 37.18 -49.40 -39.86
C THR A 2 38.00 -48.95 -38.64
N ASP A 3 38.01 -47.70 -38.16
CA ASP A 3 36.90 -46.76 -38.10
C ASP A 3 37.38 -45.33 -37.75
N VAL A 4 36.77 -44.36 -38.44
CA VAL A 4 36.25 -43.04 -38.02
C VAL A 4 37.08 -42.12 -37.10
N GLY A 5 37.42 -40.96 -37.68
CA GLY A 5 37.89 -39.76 -36.97
C GLY A 5 36.81 -39.12 -36.11
N VAL A 6 37.21 -38.74 -34.90
CA VAL A 6 36.37 -37.99 -33.95
C VAL A 6 36.45 -36.50 -34.30
N ARG A 7 35.42 -35.98 -34.96
CA ARG A 7 35.20 -34.54 -35.12
C ARG A 7 34.92 -33.93 -33.75
N SER A 8 35.73 -32.94 -33.38
CA SER A 8 35.46 -31.99 -32.30
C SER A 8 34.16 -31.22 -32.60
N GLU A 9 33.08 -31.54 -31.89
CA GLU A 9 31.85 -30.72 -31.90
C GLU A 9 32.10 -29.37 -31.23
N SER A 10 32.26 -28.34 -32.05
CA SER A 10 32.13 -26.95 -31.62
C SER A 10 30.67 -26.69 -31.22
N ARG A 11 30.37 -26.72 -29.92
CA ARG A 11 29.07 -26.28 -29.41
C ARG A 11 28.88 -24.79 -29.70
N ILE A 12 28.11 -24.48 -30.74
CA ILE A 12 27.61 -23.14 -31.02
C ILE A 12 26.74 -22.71 -29.82
N ARG A 13 27.26 -21.78 -29.00
CA ARG A 13 26.44 -21.08 -28.00
C ARG A 13 25.60 -20.03 -28.73
N LEU A 14 24.35 -20.36 -29.03
CA LEU A 14 23.40 -19.36 -29.51
C LEU A 14 23.17 -18.30 -28.41
N PRO A 15 23.21 -16.99 -28.73
CA PRO A 15 22.92 -15.92 -27.77
C PRO A 15 21.40 -15.82 -27.51
N SER A 16 20.82 -16.82 -26.85
CA SER A 16 19.43 -16.78 -26.43
C SER A 16 19.33 -16.10 -25.06
N SER A 17 18.84 -14.84 -25.03
CA SER A 17 18.10 -14.21 -23.90
C SER A 17 18.23 -12.68 -23.78
N MET A 18 18.97 -11.99 -24.66
CA MET A 18 19.08 -10.52 -24.55
C MET A 18 17.86 -9.80 -25.16
N ALA A 19 17.42 -10.20 -26.36
CA ALA A 19 16.24 -9.60 -27.03
C ALA A 19 14.92 -9.80 -26.26
N GLY A 20 14.70 -10.97 -25.66
CA GLY A 20 13.48 -11.21 -24.85
C GLY A 20 13.48 -10.45 -23.51
N ARG A 21 14.65 -10.10 -22.97
CA ARG A 21 14.77 -9.28 -21.77
C ARG A 21 14.58 -7.80 -22.07
N SER A 22 15.12 -7.30 -23.19
CA SER A 22 14.92 -5.91 -23.60
C SER A 22 13.46 -5.61 -23.90
N VAL A 23 12.76 -6.47 -24.66
CA VAL A 23 11.33 -6.28 -24.98
C VAL A 23 10.47 -6.23 -23.71
N ARG A 24 10.69 -7.13 -22.75
CA ARG A 24 9.95 -7.14 -21.47
C ARG A 24 10.23 -5.90 -20.62
N ALA A 25 11.48 -5.42 -20.61
CA ALA A 25 11.83 -4.18 -19.93
C ALA A 25 11.17 -2.97 -20.59
N SER A 26 11.14 -2.92 -21.92
CA SER A 26 10.46 -1.85 -22.67
C SER A 26 8.96 -1.83 -22.40
N VAL A 27 8.28 -2.98 -22.39
CA VAL A 27 6.85 -3.06 -22.07
C VAL A 27 6.56 -2.56 -20.66
N ALA A 28 7.34 -2.98 -19.66
CA ALA A 28 7.17 -2.53 -18.28
C ALA A 28 7.36 -1.01 -18.15
N TRP A 29 8.33 -0.45 -18.86
CA TRP A 29 8.58 0.98 -18.87
C TRP A 29 7.44 1.76 -19.53
N ILE A 30 7.00 1.34 -20.73
CA ILE A 30 5.87 1.97 -21.45
C ILE A 30 4.61 1.98 -20.59
N VAL A 31 4.26 0.84 -19.99
CA VAL A 31 3.10 0.71 -19.10
C VAL A 31 3.21 1.64 -17.89
N THR A 32 4.40 1.72 -17.28
CA THR A 32 4.63 2.60 -16.13
C THR A 32 4.43 4.06 -16.54
N VAL A 33 5.03 4.49 -17.66
CA VAL A 33 4.86 5.85 -18.18
C VAL A 33 3.40 6.16 -18.48
N MET A 34 2.67 5.20 -19.06
CA MET A 34 1.26 5.37 -19.42
C MET A 34 0.36 5.64 -18.20
N LEU A 35 0.58 4.95 -17.08
CA LEU A 35 -0.19 5.17 -15.84
C LEU A 35 0.27 6.42 -15.06
N VAL A 36 1.56 6.75 -15.17
CA VAL A 36 2.11 7.90 -14.44
C VAL A 36 1.75 9.23 -15.11
N LEU A 37 1.60 9.26 -16.44
CA LEU A 37 1.36 10.48 -17.21
C LEU A 37 0.05 11.20 -16.82
N PRO A 38 -1.12 10.53 -16.68
CA PRO A 38 -2.35 11.17 -16.20
C PRO A 38 -2.20 11.82 -14.82
N LEU A 39 -1.49 11.18 -13.89
CA LEU A 39 -1.25 11.69 -12.53
C LEU A 39 -0.48 13.02 -12.56
N PHE A 40 0.55 13.11 -13.41
CA PHE A 40 1.28 14.36 -13.64
C PHE A 40 0.38 15.43 -14.27
N TRP A 41 -0.39 15.05 -15.29
CA TRP A 41 -1.29 15.96 -15.98
C TRP A 41 -2.34 16.56 -15.03
N TRP A 42 -3.02 15.74 -14.24
CA TRP A 42 -4.01 16.21 -13.26
C TRP A 42 -3.38 17.12 -12.22
N THR A 43 -2.23 16.72 -11.67
CA THR A 43 -1.52 17.56 -10.69
C THR A 43 -1.14 18.91 -11.28
N ALA A 44 -0.54 18.93 -12.48
CA ALA A 44 -0.18 20.17 -13.16
C ALA A 44 -1.41 21.03 -13.49
N SER A 45 -2.53 20.41 -13.87
CA SER A 45 -3.77 21.10 -14.16
C SER A 45 -4.38 21.75 -12.92
N LEU A 46 -4.38 21.06 -11.77
CA LEU A 46 -4.83 21.59 -10.49
C LEU A 46 -3.99 22.79 -10.06
N ILE A 47 -2.65 22.69 -10.19
CA ILE A 47 -1.72 23.78 -9.88
C ILE A 47 -1.99 24.99 -10.80
N ALA A 48 -2.13 24.77 -12.11
CA ALA A 48 -2.36 25.82 -13.09
C ALA A 48 -3.70 26.55 -12.88
N ARG A 49 -4.71 25.85 -12.35
CA ARG A 49 -6.02 26.44 -12.00
C ARG A 49 -6.03 27.17 -10.65
N GLY A 50 -4.89 27.22 -9.95
CA GLY A 50 -4.80 27.88 -8.64
C GLY A 50 -5.54 27.11 -7.55
N TRP A 51 -5.51 25.78 -7.59
CA TRP A 51 -6.15 24.95 -6.56
C TRP A 51 -5.71 25.36 -5.15
N ILE A 52 -6.69 25.42 -4.26
CA ILE A 52 -6.53 25.67 -2.83
C ILE A 52 -7.32 24.61 -2.06
N PRO A 53 -6.81 24.13 -0.91
CA PRO A 53 -7.48 23.10 -0.14
C PRO A 53 -8.78 23.63 0.48
N GLN A 54 -9.84 22.84 0.41
CA GLN A 54 -11.15 23.16 0.97
C GLN A 54 -11.71 21.97 1.77
N GLY A 55 -12.54 22.25 2.79
CA GLY A 55 -13.15 21.22 3.64
C GLY A 55 -12.09 20.31 4.27
N ASP A 56 -12.24 19.00 4.11
CA ASP A 56 -11.31 17.98 4.62
C ASP A 56 -9.89 18.16 4.11
N GLN A 57 -9.71 18.65 2.88
CA GLN A 57 -8.39 18.92 2.31
C GLN A 57 -7.67 20.04 3.08
N ALA A 58 -8.41 21.03 3.58
CA ALA A 58 -7.85 22.11 4.38
C ALA A 58 -7.43 21.61 5.77
N LEU A 59 -8.23 20.72 6.38
CA LEU A 59 -7.85 20.06 7.63
C LEU A 59 -6.60 19.18 7.46
N ILE A 60 -6.46 18.50 6.32
CA ILE A 60 -5.25 17.73 6.00
C ILE A 60 -4.04 18.66 5.81
N ALA A 61 -4.20 19.82 5.16
CA ALA A 61 -3.14 20.79 5.03
C ALA A 61 -2.69 21.36 6.40
N ILE A 62 -3.63 21.71 7.28
CA ILE A 62 -3.34 22.16 8.66
C ILE A 62 -2.64 21.05 9.44
N GLY A 63 -3.16 19.82 9.44
CA GLY A 63 -2.53 18.69 10.12
C GLY A 63 -1.11 18.43 9.62
N SER A 64 -0.88 18.57 8.30
CA SER A 64 0.46 18.44 7.69
C SER A 64 1.40 19.58 8.09
N HIS A 65 0.88 20.80 8.24
CA HIS A 65 1.64 21.95 8.73
C HIS A 65 2.13 21.72 10.17
N ASP A 66 1.26 21.18 11.03
CA ASP A 66 1.50 21.04 12.47
C ASP A 66 2.49 19.92 12.82
N VAL A 67 2.87 19.06 11.87
CA VAL A 67 3.86 17.98 12.07
C VAL A 67 5.20 18.49 12.61
N PHE A 68 5.62 19.69 12.21
CA PHE A 68 6.88 20.28 12.68
C PHE A 68 6.68 21.31 13.81
N SER A 69 5.46 21.41 14.36
CA SER A 69 5.14 22.29 15.48
C SER A 69 5.50 21.64 16.83
N THR A 70 5.24 22.35 17.93
CA THR A 70 5.32 21.79 19.29
C THR A 70 4.21 20.79 19.62
N HIS A 71 3.17 20.72 18.78
CA HIS A 71 2.00 19.85 18.96
C HIS A 71 1.74 19.02 17.69
N PRO A 72 2.65 18.10 17.32
CA PRO A 72 2.47 17.28 16.13
C PRO A 72 1.23 16.39 16.24
N PRO A 73 0.51 16.14 15.14
CA PRO A 73 -0.72 15.37 15.18
C PRO A 73 -0.44 13.92 15.59
N LEU A 74 -1.21 13.44 16.57
CA LEU A 74 -1.18 12.05 17.03
C LEU A 74 -2.30 11.20 16.42
N LEU A 75 -3.36 11.87 15.94
CA LEU A 75 -4.58 11.26 15.41
C LEU A 75 -4.72 11.50 13.92
N GLY A 76 -5.38 10.59 13.21
CA GLY A 76 -5.80 10.82 11.82
C GLY A 76 -6.95 11.83 11.71
N MET A 77 -7.43 12.04 10.49
CA MET A 77 -8.63 12.84 10.22
C MET A 77 -9.83 12.37 11.05
N ARG A 78 -10.66 13.31 11.49
CA ARG A 78 -11.87 13.00 12.25
C ARG A 78 -12.84 12.20 11.36
N SER A 79 -13.38 11.10 11.89
CA SER A 79 -14.41 10.34 11.19
C SER A 79 -15.80 10.89 11.52
N THR A 80 -16.78 10.52 10.70
CA THR A 80 -18.21 10.76 10.96
C THR A 80 -18.82 9.72 11.92
N SER A 81 -18.00 9.05 12.73
CA SER A 81 -18.42 7.99 13.68
C SER A 81 -19.59 8.38 14.57
N SER A 82 -19.69 9.63 15.01
CA SER A 82 -20.81 10.08 15.84
C SER A 82 -22.18 10.00 15.15
N LEU A 83 -22.22 9.94 13.81
CA LEU A 83 -23.44 9.75 13.02
C LEU A 83 -23.90 8.29 13.01
N THR A 84 -22.96 7.34 13.07
CA THR A 84 -23.24 5.90 13.01
C THR A 84 -23.23 5.23 14.39
N ALA A 85 -22.56 5.84 15.37
CA ALA A 85 -22.46 5.42 16.75
C ALA A 85 -22.51 6.67 17.66
N PRO A 86 -23.72 7.10 18.09
CA PRO A 86 -23.86 8.28 18.95
C PRO A 86 -23.01 8.18 20.22
N GLY A 87 -22.27 9.24 20.52
CA GLY A 87 -21.34 9.29 21.67
C GLY A 87 -19.95 8.71 21.41
N VAL A 88 -19.68 8.24 20.20
CA VAL A 88 -18.34 7.81 19.75
C VAL A 88 -17.72 8.90 18.88
N TYR A 89 -16.46 9.24 19.15
CA TYR A 89 -15.72 10.31 18.47
C TYR A 89 -14.41 9.80 17.90
N ALA A 90 -14.47 8.72 17.13
CA ALA A 90 -13.30 8.10 16.53
C ALA A 90 -12.68 8.98 15.43
N HIS A 91 -11.36 8.95 15.37
CA HIS A 91 -10.55 9.43 14.26
C HIS A 91 -10.07 8.26 13.41
N HIS A 92 -9.62 8.53 12.19
CA HIS A 92 -8.91 7.52 11.41
C HIS A 92 -7.68 6.98 12.16
N PRO A 93 -7.24 5.75 11.87
CA PRO A 93 -6.41 5.00 12.81
C PRO A 93 -5.04 5.61 13.10
N GLY A 94 -4.54 6.52 12.27
CA GLY A 94 -3.38 7.30 12.63
C GLY A 94 -3.07 8.47 11.68
N PRO A 95 -2.05 9.27 12.02
CA PRO A 95 -1.78 10.54 11.36
C PRO A 95 -0.82 10.43 10.17
N LEU A 96 -0.37 9.23 9.76
CA LEU A 96 0.77 9.09 8.84
C LEU A 96 0.64 9.86 7.52
N GLN A 97 -0.59 10.11 7.04
CA GLN A 97 -0.84 10.99 5.89
C GLN A 97 -0.24 12.39 6.09
N PHE A 98 -0.46 12.98 7.27
CA PHE A 98 0.06 14.32 7.59
C PHE A 98 1.59 14.33 7.57
N TYR A 99 2.22 13.32 8.15
CA TYR A 99 3.69 13.21 8.17
C TYR A 99 4.30 13.04 6.79
N VAL A 100 3.64 12.28 5.90
CA VAL A 100 4.09 12.10 4.52
C VAL A 100 3.97 13.40 3.71
N LEU A 101 2.88 14.15 3.90
CA LEU A 101 2.62 15.40 3.18
C LEU A 101 3.37 16.61 3.77
N ALA A 102 3.76 16.55 5.04
CA ALA A 102 4.44 17.64 5.73
C ALA A 102 5.75 18.07 5.06
N LEU A 103 6.57 17.11 4.61
CA LEU A 103 7.87 17.44 4.03
C LEU A 103 7.73 18.18 2.68
N PRO A 104 6.97 17.68 1.69
CA PRO A 104 6.67 18.46 0.47
C PRO A 104 6.08 19.83 0.77
N TYR A 105 5.18 19.93 1.74
CA TYR A 105 4.52 21.19 2.10
C TYR A 105 5.50 22.21 2.69
N LEU A 106 6.37 21.77 3.60
CA LEU A 106 7.45 22.58 4.17
C LEU A 106 8.43 23.06 3.09
N LEU A 107 8.86 22.17 2.19
CA LEU A 107 9.84 22.50 1.13
C LEU A 107 9.32 23.56 0.16
N THR A 108 8.01 23.69 0.03
CA THR A 108 7.35 24.74 -0.77
C THR A 108 6.96 25.96 0.06
N ALA A 109 7.57 26.16 1.22
CA ALA A 109 7.25 27.24 2.16
C ALA A 109 5.74 27.30 2.50
N TYR A 110 5.12 26.13 2.70
CA TYR A 110 3.70 25.98 3.00
C TYR A 110 2.74 26.52 1.93
N HIS A 111 3.18 26.60 0.68
CA HIS A 111 2.30 26.88 -0.44
C HIS A 111 1.37 25.68 -0.75
N PRO A 112 0.06 25.87 -1.02
CA PRO A 112 -0.90 24.79 -1.29
C PRO A 112 -0.45 23.72 -2.30
N PHE A 113 0.20 24.11 -3.39
CA PHE A 113 0.70 23.14 -4.38
C PHE A 113 1.68 22.11 -3.79
N GLY A 114 2.38 22.41 -2.68
CA GLY A 114 3.26 21.45 -2.00
C GLY A 114 2.52 20.21 -1.50
N ILE A 115 1.28 20.38 -1.04
CA ILE A 115 0.41 19.26 -0.67
C ILE A 115 0.10 18.39 -1.90
N LEU A 116 -0.22 19.01 -3.04
CA LEU A 116 -0.46 18.27 -4.29
C LEU A 116 0.79 17.52 -4.75
N LEU A 117 1.98 18.10 -4.62
CA LEU A 117 3.24 17.41 -4.90
C LEU A 117 3.47 16.20 -3.99
N GLY A 118 3.10 16.31 -2.71
CA GLY A 118 3.15 15.20 -1.76
C GLY A 118 2.18 14.07 -2.13
N CYS A 119 0.95 14.41 -2.53
CA CYS A 119 -0.02 13.44 -3.02
C CYS A 119 0.45 12.75 -4.28
N LEU A 120 0.93 13.52 -5.27
CA LEU A 120 1.52 12.98 -6.50
C LEU A 120 2.66 12.01 -6.18
N ALA A 121 3.65 12.42 -5.39
CA ALA A 121 4.79 11.58 -5.03
C ALA A 121 4.35 10.27 -4.35
N THR A 122 3.36 10.36 -3.46
CA THR A 122 2.80 9.21 -2.74
C THR A 122 2.09 8.24 -3.69
N THR A 123 1.21 8.76 -4.56
CA THR A 123 0.49 7.95 -5.55
C THR A 123 1.46 7.30 -6.55
N LEU A 124 2.48 8.04 -7.03
CA LEU A 124 3.53 7.49 -7.89
C LEU A 124 4.31 6.36 -7.22
N ALA A 125 4.66 6.51 -5.93
CA ALA A 125 5.34 5.47 -5.18
C ALA A 125 4.47 4.21 -5.07
N PHE A 126 3.17 4.35 -4.85
CA PHE A 126 2.26 3.19 -4.83
C PHE A 126 2.12 2.52 -6.19
N VAL A 127 1.94 3.28 -7.28
CA VAL A 127 1.92 2.72 -8.64
C VAL A 127 3.21 1.95 -8.92
N ALA A 128 4.37 2.55 -8.66
CA ALA A 128 5.66 1.92 -8.88
C ALA A 128 5.83 0.64 -8.06
N LEU A 129 5.48 0.66 -6.77
CA LEU A 129 5.55 -0.52 -5.90
C LEU A 129 4.57 -1.62 -6.32
N ALA A 130 3.37 -1.26 -6.75
CA ALA A 130 2.37 -2.20 -7.26
C ALA A 130 2.87 -2.91 -8.53
N LEU A 131 3.26 -2.14 -9.56
CA LEU A 131 3.74 -2.68 -10.84
C LEU A 131 5.01 -3.51 -10.66
N HIS A 132 6.00 -2.97 -9.92
CA HIS A 132 7.23 -3.69 -9.62
C HIS A 132 6.92 -4.99 -8.89
N SER A 133 6.05 -4.95 -7.88
CA SER A 133 5.76 -6.13 -7.08
C SER A 133 4.98 -7.19 -7.83
N ALA A 134 4.00 -6.78 -8.65
CA ALA A 134 3.23 -7.68 -9.49
C ALA A 134 4.13 -8.35 -10.56
N HIS A 135 5.04 -7.58 -11.17
CA HIS A 135 6.04 -8.14 -12.09
C HIS A 135 6.99 -9.12 -11.40
N ARG A 136 7.43 -8.82 -10.18
CA ARG A 136 8.27 -9.75 -9.39
C ARG A 136 7.51 -10.99 -8.92
N ALA A 137 6.20 -10.92 -8.77
CA ALA A 137 5.35 -12.05 -8.37
C ALA A 137 5.05 -12.99 -9.54
N ALA A 138 4.64 -12.46 -10.69
CA ALA A 138 4.13 -13.26 -11.82
C ALA A 138 4.57 -12.77 -13.20
N ALA A 139 5.66 -11.99 -13.31
CA ALA A 139 6.19 -11.45 -14.56
C ALA A 139 5.14 -10.64 -15.35
N LEU A 140 4.96 -10.93 -16.65
CA LEU A 140 4.05 -10.17 -17.51
C LEU A 140 2.57 -10.30 -17.09
N PRO A 141 2.03 -11.50 -16.80
CA PRO A 141 0.66 -11.62 -16.27
C PRO A 141 0.39 -10.76 -15.03
N GLY A 142 1.30 -10.78 -14.04
CA GLY A 142 1.16 -9.96 -12.85
C GLY A 142 1.16 -8.46 -13.17
N LEU A 143 2.07 -8.03 -14.05
CA LEU A 143 2.12 -6.64 -14.51
C LEU A 143 0.81 -6.22 -15.18
N LEU A 144 0.24 -7.05 -16.07
CA LEU A 144 -1.01 -6.75 -16.77
C LEU A 144 -2.20 -6.63 -15.81
N VAL A 145 -2.28 -7.50 -14.80
CA VAL A 145 -3.33 -7.41 -13.76
C VAL A 145 -3.22 -6.10 -12.99
N ALA A 146 -2.03 -5.77 -12.48
CA ALA A 146 -1.83 -4.51 -11.75
C ALA A 146 -2.12 -3.30 -12.63
N THR A 147 -1.73 -3.36 -13.91
CA THR A 147 -2.00 -2.29 -14.89
C THR A 147 -3.49 -2.10 -15.11
N GLY A 148 -4.23 -3.18 -15.35
CA GLY A 148 -5.68 -3.12 -15.59
C GLY A 148 -6.42 -2.55 -14.38
N VAL A 149 -6.06 -2.98 -13.17
CA VAL A 149 -6.67 -2.45 -11.94
C VAL A 149 -6.38 -0.96 -11.77
N ILE A 150 -5.11 -0.54 -11.90
CA ILE A 150 -4.74 0.88 -11.75
C ILE A 150 -5.38 1.74 -12.84
N ALA A 151 -5.40 1.28 -14.09
CA ALA A 151 -6.04 2.00 -15.20
C ALA A 151 -7.55 2.18 -14.97
N VAL A 152 -8.25 1.16 -14.44
CA VAL A 152 -9.67 1.29 -14.08
C VAL A 152 -9.87 2.32 -12.98
N LEU A 153 -9.00 2.33 -11.96
CA LEU A 153 -9.07 3.33 -10.88
C LEU A 153 -8.81 4.74 -11.40
N GLU A 154 -7.83 4.92 -12.30
CA GLU A 154 -7.56 6.19 -12.97
C GLU A 154 -8.74 6.68 -13.81
N LEU A 155 -9.39 5.78 -14.54
CA LEU A 155 -10.60 6.10 -15.32
C LEU A 155 -11.79 6.47 -14.42
N GLN A 156 -11.91 5.82 -13.26
CA GLN A 156 -13.03 6.02 -12.34
C GLN A 156 -12.91 7.30 -11.51
N PHE A 157 -11.70 7.61 -11.02
CA PHE A 157 -11.46 8.67 -10.03
C PHE A 157 -10.77 9.90 -10.60
N GLY A 158 -10.04 9.78 -11.71
CA GLY A 158 -9.39 10.92 -12.34
C GLY A 158 -8.46 11.69 -11.41
N GLU A 159 -8.60 13.02 -11.40
CA GLU A 159 -7.78 13.93 -10.59
C GLU A 159 -7.94 13.73 -9.07
N GLU A 160 -9.00 13.06 -8.61
CA GLU A 160 -9.18 12.75 -7.18
C GLU A 160 -8.04 11.89 -6.61
N LEU A 161 -7.35 11.10 -7.44
CA LEU A 161 -6.21 10.27 -7.06
C LEU A 161 -4.95 11.06 -6.67
N VAL A 162 -4.92 12.36 -6.97
CA VAL A 162 -3.82 13.27 -6.62
C VAL A 162 -4.25 14.40 -5.68
N LEU A 163 -5.51 14.39 -5.24
CA LEU A 163 -5.99 15.30 -4.20
C LEU A 163 -5.67 14.75 -2.81
N PRO A 164 -5.46 15.61 -1.80
CA PRO A 164 -5.22 15.21 -0.42
C PRO A 164 -6.54 14.80 0.24
N LEU A 165 -7.21 13.77 -0.28
CA LEU A 165 -8.36 13.17 0.36
C LEU A 165 -7.96 11.81 0.94
N ASN A 166 -8.48 11.50 2.11
CA ASN A 166 -8.20 10.29 2.89
C ASN A 166 -8.68 8.98 2.23
N MET A 167 -9.56 9.02 1.22
CA MET A 167 -10.09 7.78 0.61
C MET A 167 -9.49 7.42 -0.76
N TRP A 168 -9.16 8.39 -1.63
CA TRP A 168 -8.83 8.09 -3.03
C TRP A 168 -7.36 7.72 -3.27
N PRO A 169 -6.33 8.55 -3.02
CA PRO A 169 -4.93 8.13 -3.15
C PRO A 169 -4.59 6.80 -2.42
N PRO A 170 -5.10 6.54 -1.20
CA PRO A 170 -4.84 5.28 -0.52
C PRO A 170 -5.45 4.04 -1.20
N ILE A 171 -6.40 4.18 -2.12
CA ILE A 171 -6.93 3.03 -2.88
C ILE A 171 -5.86 2.41 -3.78
N ILE A 172 -5.01 3.24 -4.39
CA ILE A 172 -3.83 2.78 -5.14
C ILE A 172 -2.81 2.16 -4.18
N GLY A 173 -2.67 2.75 -2.98
CA GLY A 173 -1.90 2.15 -1.89
C GLY A 173 -2.38 0.76 -1.51
N LEU A 174 -3.69 0.52 -1.45
CA LEU A 174 -4.26 -0.80 -1.17
C LEU A 174 -3.90 -1.81 -2.27
N VAL A 175 -3.88 -1.40 -3.54
CA VAL A 175 -3.38 -2.24 -4.64
C VAL A 175 -1.90 -2.59 -4.43
N ALA A 176 -1.06 -1.61 -4.06
CA ALA A 176 0.35 -1.84 -3.77
C ALA A 176 0.54 -2.83 -2.61
N VAL A 177 -0.22 -2.69 -1.52
CA VAL A 177 -0.23 -3.59 -0.36
C VAL A 177 -0.61 -5.01 -0.76
N GLN A 178 -1.61 -5.18 -1.62
CA GLN A 178 -2.01 -6.50 -2.14
C GLN A 178 -0.90 -7.15 -2.99
N MET A 179 -0.25 -6.40 -3.89
CA MET A 179 0.84 -6.93 -4.73
C MET A 179 2.09 -7.26 -3.90
N LEU A 180 2.41 -6.45 -2.89
CA LEU A 180 3.47 -6.73 -1.93
C LEU A 180 3.13 -7.98 -1.08
N GLY A 181 1.87 -8.10 -0.64
CA GLY A 181 1.36 -9.27 0.05
C GLY A 181 1.47 -10.54 -0.79
N TRP A 182 1.14 -10.49 -2.09
CA TRP A 182 1.33 -11.61 -3.00
C TRP A 182 2.80 -12.07 -3.05
N ARG A 183 3.76 -11.15 -3.13
CA ARG A 183 5.19 -11.50 -3.05
C ARG A 183 5.56 -12.19 -1.74
N LEU A 184 5.00 -11.73 -0.62
CA LEU A 184 5.21 -12.36 0.69
C LEU A 184 4.57 -13.76 0.75
N PHE A 185 3.39 -13.96 0.17
CA PHE A 185 2.80 -15.28 -0.04
C PHE A 185 3.67 -16.17 -0.93
N LEU A 186 4.43 -15.62 -1.88
CA LEU A 186 5.43 -16.40 -2.64
C LEU A 186 6.74 -16.64 -1.87
N GLY A 187 6.88 -16.08 -0.66
CA GLY A 187 8.07 -16.22 0.18
C GLY A 187 9.20 -15.22 -0.13
N GLN A 188 8.93 -14.19 -0.93
CA GLN A 188 9.89 -13.16 -1.31
C GLN A 188 10.01 -12.09 -0.21
N LEU A 189 10.78 -12.39 0.84
CA LEU A 189 10.88 -11.55 2.04
C LEU A 189 11.48 -10.14 1.83
N SER A 190 12.10 -9.87 0.69
CA SER A 190 12.55 -8.52 0.33
C SER A 190 11.40 -7.51 0.24
N ALA A 191 10.16 -7.97 0.06
CA ALA A 191 8.97 -7.12 0.03
C ALA A 191 8.50 -6.68 1.43
N LEU A 192 9.03 -7.28 2.51
CA LEU A 192 8.51 -7.10 3.87
C LEU A 192 8.62 -5.66 4.39
N PRO A 193 9.74 -4.93 4.22
CA PRO A 193 9.83 -3.54 4.66
C PRO A 193 8.83 -2.63 3.94
N TRP A 194 8.71 -2.80 2.63
CA TRP A 194 7.79 -2.04 1.78
C TRP A 194 6.34 -2.34 2.13
N TYR A 195 6.00 -3.61 2.33
CA TYR A 195 4.67 -4.01 2.79
C TYR A 195 4.32 -3.31 4.09
N ALA A 196 5.22 -3.31 5.08
CA ALA A 196 4.97 -2.71 6.37
C ALA A 196 4.70 -1.20 6.30
N VAL A 197 5.47 -0.45 5.51
CA VAL A 197 5.27 0.99 5.33
C VAL A 197 3.96 1.28 4.61
N CYS A 198 3.71 0.62 3.46
CA CYS A 198 2.48 0.85 2.70
C CYS A 198 1.23 0.40 3.47
N ALA A 199 1.27 -0.75 4.15
CA ALA A 199 0.18 -1.25 4.96
C ALA A 199 -0.11 -0.31 6.13
N SER A 200 0.93 0.19 6.81
CA SER A 200 0.76 1.16 7.91
C SER A 200 0.13 2.45 7.42
N TYR A 201 0.58 2.99 6.29
CA TYR A 201 -0.04 4.16 5.68
C TYR A 201 -1.51 3.93 5.37
N VAL A 202 -1.81 2.91 4.55
CA VAL A 202 -3.18 2.64 4.09
C VAL A 202 -4.13 2.36 5.26
N ALA A 203 -3.67 1.61 6.27
CA ALA A 203 -4.48 1.33 7.46
C ALA A 203 -4.73 2.58 8.32
N GLN A 204 -3.81 3.54 8.35
CA GLN A 204 -3.95 4.75 9.15
C GLN A 204 -4.80 5.83 8.48
N VAL A 205 -4.75 5.95 7.14
CA VAL A 205 -5.40 7.06 6.44
C VAL A 205 -6.93 6.95 6.45
N HIS A 206 -7.49 5.73 6.37
CA HIS A 206 -8.94 5.55 6.33
C HIS A 206 -9.39 4.35 7.17
N ILE A 207 -10.46 4.56 7.96
CA ILE A 207 -10.98 3.55 8.89
C ILE A 207 -11.44 2.27 8.17
N GLU A 208 -11.97 2.40 6.95
CA GLU A 208 -12.47 1.25 6.17
C GLU A 208 -11.34 0.36 5.63
N PHE A 209 -10.14 0.91 5.42
CA PHE A 209 -9.02 0.14 4.91
C PHE A 209 -8.31 -0.65 6.03
N ALA A 210 -8.39 -0.18 7.28
CA ALA A 210 -7.71 -0.80 8.41
C ALA A 210 -8.09 -2.28 8.62
N PRO A 211 -9.38 -2.68 8.61
CA PRO A 211 -9.78 -4.09 8.70
C PRO A 211 -9.24 -4.94 7.55
N VAL A 212 -9.29 -4.43 6.31
CA VAL A 212 -8.81 -5.15 5.12
C VAL A 212 -7.30 -5.40 5.21
N VAL A 213 -6.53 -4.36 5.55
CA VAL A 213 -5.08 -4.48 5.73
C VAL A 213 -4.74 -5.39 6.91
N GLY A 214 -5.50 -5.31 8.01
CA GLY A 214 -5.34 -6.16 9.19
C GLY A 214 -5.55 -7.63 8.87
N LEU A 215 -6.63 -7.99 8.18
CA LEU A 215 -6.93 -9.36 7.76
C LEU A 215 -5.84 -9.92 6.84
N LEU A 216 -5.39 -9.15 5.86
CA LEU A 216 -4.29 -9.54 4.98
C LEU A 216 -2.99 -9.76 5.77
N THR A 217 -2.68 -8.86 6.71
CA THR A 217 -1.49 -8.97 7.57
C THR A 217 -1.54 -10.24 8.42
N VAL A 218 -2.68 -10.54 9.05
CA VAL A 218 -2.89 -11.77 9.82
C VAL A 218 -2.72 -13.01 8.95
N ALA A 219 -3.29 -13.04 7.75
CA ALA A 219 -3.15 -14.16 6.82
C ALA A 219 -1.68 -14.40 6.42
N LEU A 220 -0.92 -13.33 6.19
CA LEU A 220 0.52 -13.39 5.90
C LEU A 220 1.33 -13.90 7.10
N LEU A 221 1.02 -13.43 8.32
CA LEU A 221 1.66 -13.89 9.55
C LEU A 221 1.41 -15.37 9.81
N LEU A 222 0.15 -15.83 9.69
CA LEU A 222 -0.22 -17.23 9.85
C LEU A 222 0.48 -18.11 8.80
N THR A 223 0.50 -17.67 7.54
CA THR A 223 1.21 -18.39 6.47
C THR A 223 2.71 -18.46 6.74
N GLY A 224 3.31 -17.36 7.21
CA GLY A 224 4.71 -17.31 7.63
C GLY A 224 5.02 -18.26 8.79
N LEU A 225 4.16 -18.28 9.82
CA LEU A 225 4.28 -19.15 10.98
C LEU A 225 4.16 -20.63 10.60
N VAL A 226 3.17 -21.00 9.78
CA VAL A 226 3.00 -22.37 9.28
C VAL A 226 4.22 -22.81 8.48
N ARG A 227 4.73 -21.95 7.58
CA ARG A 227 5.96 -22.24 6.81
C ARG A 227 7.18 -22.40 7.69
N TRP A 228 7.33 -21.54 8.70
CA TRP A 228 8.43 -21.61 9.66
C TRP A 228 8.38 -22.89 10.49
N ARG A 229 7.20 -23.26 11.01
CA ARG A 229 6.99 -24.53 11.74
C ARG A 229 7.29 -25.74 10.87
N ARG A 230 6.79 -25.78 9.62
CA ARG A 230 7.08 -26.85 8.67
C ARG A 230 8.57 -26.93 8.31
N ARG A 231 9.28 -25.81 8.16
CA ARG A 231 10.74 -25.83 7.94
C ARG A 231 11.55 -26.35 9.13
N ARG A 232 10.98 -26.33 10.34
CA ARG A 232 11.59 -26.92 11.55
C ARG A 232 11.27 -28.40 11.75
N GLY A 233 10.33 -29.00 11.00
CA GLY A 233 9.88 -30.38 11.28
C GLY A 233 9.15 -31.13 10.17
N ALA A 234 9.16 -30.69 8.90
CA ALA A 234 8.45 -31.36 7.80
C ALA A 234 9.39 -31.74 6.65
N PHE A 235 9.63 -33.04 6.53
CA PHE A 235 10.05 -33.71 5.29
C PHE A 235 8.78 -33.92 4.44
N TRP A 236 8.41 -32.94 3.60
CA TRP A 236 7.36 -33.17 2.61
C TRP A 236 7.68 -32.46 1.29
N PRO A 237 7.89 -33.19 0.19
CA PRO A 237 8.12 -32.60 -1.11
C PRO A 237 6.77 -32.21 -1.72
N LEU A 238 6.48 -30.90 -1.75
CA LEU A 238 5.52 -30.40 -2.74
C LEU A 238 6.24 -30.37 -4.09
N PRO A 239 5.72 -31.05 -5.14
CA PRO A 239 6.29 -30.99 -6.48
C PRO A 239 6.38 -29.53 -6.94
N GLY A 240 7.56 -29.08 -7.36
CA GLY A 240 7.80 -27.73 -7.88
C GLY A 240 8.31 -26.68 -6.88
N PHE A 241 8.31 -26.95 -5.57
CA PHE A 241 8.82 -26.01 -4.58
C PHE A 241 10.33 -26.20 -4.35
N ARG A 242 11.18 -25.58 -5.19
CA ARG A 242 12.63 -25.60 -4.97
C ARG A 242 12.99 -24.82 -3.70
N ARG A 243 13.66 -25.51 -2.76
CA ARG A 243 14.31 -24.89 -1.60
C ARG A 243 15.38 -23.91 -2.11
N GLN A 244 15.11 -22.61 -2.09
CA GLN A 244 16.17 -21.61 -2.22
C GLN A 244 17.03 -21.70 -0.95
N SER A 245 18.20 -22.31 -1.12
CA SER A 245 19.25 -22.46 -0.11
C SER A 245 20.03 -21.16 0.05
N GLU A 246 19.36 -20.09 0.50
CA GLU A 246 20.07 -18.91 0.99
C GLU A 246 20.01 -18.85 2.51
N ALA A 247 21.13 -18.44 3.12
CA ALA A 247 21.27 -18.14 4.53
C ALA A 247 20.10 -17.28 5.04
N PRO A 248 19.75 -17.31 6.34
CA PRO A 248 18.53 -16.68 6.87
C PRO A 248 18.53 -15.14 6.77
N ARG A 249 18.27 -14.61 5.57
CA ARG A 249 18.06 -13.18 5.27
C ARG A 249 16.82 -12.60 5.96
N TRP A 250 16.01 -13.45 6.59
CA TRP A 250 14.82 -13.05 7.36
C TRP A 250 15.17 -12.17 8.56
N ARG A 251 16.35 -12.33 9.19
CA ARG A 251 16.74 -11.51 10.36
C ARG A 251 16.91 -10.05 9.97
N ARG A 252 17.64 -9.75 8.89
CA ARG A 252 17.87 -8.38 8.43
C ARG A 252 16.56 -7.70 8.03
N HIS A 253 15.75 -8.36 7.19
CA HIS A 253 14.46 -7.79 6.77
C HIS A 253 13.48 -7.66 7.94
N GLY A 254 13.47 -8.62 8.87
CA GLY A 254 12.66 -8.57 10.08
C GLY A 254 12.97 -7.36 10.95
N TRP A 255 14.25 -7.12 11.27
CA TRP A 255 14.63 -5.95 12.08
C TRP A 255 14.28 -4.62 11.41
N VAL A 256 14.56 -4.49 10.11
CA VAL A 256 14.21 -3.28 9.35
C VAL A 256 12.69 -3.08 9.35
N THR A 257 11.91 -4.14 9.10
CA THR A 257 10.45 -4.08 9.15
C THR A 257 9.95 -3.67 10.53
N SER A 258 10.46 -4.28 11.61
CA SER A 258 10.05 -3.93 12.98
C SER A 258 10.34 -2.46 13.29
N ALA A 259 11.52 -1.96 12.92
CA ALA A 259 11.86 -0.55 13.10
C ALA A 259 10.90 0.37 12.31
N LEU A 260 10.59 0.03 11.05
CA LEU A 260 9.67 0.81 10.23
C LEU A 260 8.24 0.82 10.79
N VAL A 261 7.74 -0.32 11.27
CA VAL A 261 6.42 -0.38 11.94
C VAL A 261 6.42 0.49 13.17
N LEU A 262 7.45 0.42 14.01
CA LEU A 262 7.55 1.26 15.20
C LEU A 262 7.56 2.75 14.83
N VAL A 263 8.31 3.14 13.80
CA VAL A 263 8.33 4.53 13.31
C VAL A 263 6.95 4.96 12.78
N CYS A 264 6.33 4.16 11.92
CA CYS A 264 5.02 4.49 11.32
C CYS A 264 3.90 4.60 12.35
N TRP A 265 3.95 3.81 13.43
CA TRP A 265 2.92 3.76 14.46
C TRP A 265 3.28 4.55 15.73
N PHE A 266 4.45 5.19 15.77
CA PHE A 266 4.90 5.93 16.95
C PHE A 266 3.87 6.97 17.44
N PRO A 267 3.27 7.83 16.59
CA PRO A 267 2.26 8.79 17.06
C PRO A 267 1.03 8.12 17.69
N VAL A 268 0.58 6.98 17.11
CA VAL A 268 -0.56 6.21 17.63
C VAL A 268 -0.23 5.56 18.97
N LEU A 269 1.01 5.09 19.15
CA LEU A 269 1.47 4.56 20.43
C LEU A 269 1.53 5.66 21.51
N VAL A 270 1.84 6.90 21.13
CA VAL A 270 1.83 8.04 22.05
C VAL A 270 0.40 8.39 22.48
N ASP A 271 -0.56 8.45 21.55
CA ASP A 271 -2.00 8.63 21.85
C ASP A 271 -2.50 7.57 22.84
N LEU A 272 -2.16 6.30 22.59
CA LEU A 272 -2.58 5.18 23.44
C LEU A 272 -2.16 5.33 24.91
N VAL A 273 -1.07 6.04 25.18
CA VAL A 273 -0.52 6.24 26.53
C VAL A 273 -0.96 7.58 27.14
N LYS A 274 -1.08 8.65 26.33
CA LYS A 274 -1.36 10.00 26.82
C LYS A 274 -2.85 10.28 27.00
N ASP A 275 -3.69 9.74 26.13
CA ASP A 275 -5.08 10.16 26.01
C ASP A 275 -6.04 9.11 26.59
N SER A 276 -7.12 9.58 27.23
CA SER A 276 -8.12 8.73 27.88
C SER A 276 -9.52 9.34 27.69
N PRO A 277 -10.39 8.76 26.83
CA PRO A 277 -10.14 7.56 26.02
C PRO A 277 -9.16 7.83 24.86
N SER A 278 -8.34 6.83 24.55
CA SER A 278 -7.50 6.85 23.34
C SER A 278 -8.33 6.61 22.08
N ASN A 279 -7.81 6.99 20.92
CA ASN A 279 -8.52 6.78 19.66
C ASN A 279 -8.72 5.29 19.34
N ALA A 280 -7.78 4.42 19.75
CA ALA A 280 -7.96 2.97 19.62
C ALA A 280 -9.18 2.46 20.40
N THR A 281 -9.47 3.06 21.56
CA THR A 281 -10.66 2.74 22.37
C THR A 281 -11.93 3.21 21.66
N GLU A 282 -11.92 4.41 21.08
CA GLU A 282 -13.05 4.94 20.32
C GLU A 282 -13.32 4.13 19.03
N LEU A 283 -12.28 3.67 18.34
CA LEU A 283 -12.40 2.76 17.19
C LEU A 283 -13.02 1.42 17.57
N LEU A 284 -12.63 0.85 18.72
CA LEU A 284 -13.22 -0.38 19.23
C LEU A 284 -14.69 -0.19 19.63
N ARG A 285 -15.01 0.94 20.28
CA ARG A 285 -16.39 1.32 20.59
C ARG A 285 -17.22 1.48 19.33
N MET A 286 -16.69 2.13 18.30
CA MET A 286 -17.35 2.25 17.00
C MET A 286 -17.66 0.88 16.41
N ALA A 287 -16.71 -0.06 16.44
CA ALA A 287 -16.89 -1.40 15.88
C ALA A 287 -17.87 -2.28 16.67
N THR A 288 -18.07 -2.00 17.96
CA THR A 288 -18.93 -2.79 18.86
C THR A 288 -20.29 -2.15 19.12
N THR A 289 -20.45 -0.86 18.78
CA THR A 289 -21.73 -0.15 18.90
C THR A 289 -22.66 -0.58 17.76
N PRO A 290 -23.86 -1.12 18.05
CA PRO A 290 -24.82 -1.46 17.01
C PRO A 290 -25.21 -0.20 16.23
N SER A 291 -25.09 -0.23 14.90
CA SER A 291 -25.57 0.88 14.09
C SER A 291 -27.08 1.07 14.31
N PRO A 292 -27.57 2.31 14.49
CA PRO A 292 -29.00 2.57 14.48
C PRO A 292 -29.60 2.02 13.19
N LYS A 293 -30.78 1.38 13.29
CA LYS A 293 -31.46 0.80 12.12
C LYS A 293 -31.47 1.82 10.98
N SER A 294 -30.88 1.47 9.86
CA SER A 294 -31.00 2.26 8.64
C SER A 294 -32.49 2.34 8.29
N VAL A 295 -33.02 3.56 8.18
CA VAL A 295 -34.35 3.80 7.63
C VAL A 295 -34.22 3.69 6.11
N GLY A 296 -34.20 2.45 5.60
CA GLY A 296 -34.03 2.16 4.17
C GLY A 296 -34.51 0.75 3.81
N LEU A 297 -35.71 0.68 3.21
CA LEU A 297 -36.38 -0.47 2.58
C LEU A 297 -36.20 -1.84 3.25
N GLY A 298 -36.99 -2.07 4.30
CA GLY A 298 -37.33 -3.41 4.72
C GLY A 298 -38.15 -4.11 3.63
N PHE A 299 -37.53 -5.05 2.91
CA PHE A 299 -38.27 -6.09 2.21
C PHE A 299 -38.97 -6.95 3.28
N ARG A 300 -40.22 -6.60 3.58
CA ARG A 300 -41.16 -7.53 4.21
C ARG A 300 -41.39 -8.66 3.21
N GLY A 301 -40.77 -9.81 3.46
CA GLY A 301 -41.24 -11.06 2.88
C GLY A 301 -42.65 -11.31 3.39
N CYS A 302 -43.64 -11.14 2.51
CA CYS A 302 -44.97 -11.67 2.75
C CYS A 302 -44.89 -13.19 2.68
N THR A 303 -45.16 -13.83 3.81
CA THR A 303 -45.59 -15.22 3.91
C THR A 303 -47.02 -15.33 3.40
N SER A 304 -47.24 -16.07 2.31
CA SER A 304 -48.30 -17.07 2.05
C SER A 304 -48.25 -17.46 0.58
#